data_AF-A0A644WB59-F1
#
_entry.id   AF-A0A644WB59-F1
#
_cell.length_a   1.000
_cell.length_b   1.000
_cell.length_c   1.000
_cell.angle_alpha   90.00
_cell.angle_beta   90.00
_cell.angle_gamma   90.00
#
_symmetry.space_group_name_H-M   'P 1'
#
loop_
_entity.id
_entity.type
_entity.pdbx_description
1 polymer ?
#
loop_
_entity_poly.entity_id
_entity_poly.type
_entity_poly.pdbx_seq_one_letter_code
_entity_poly.pdbx_strand_id
1 'polypeptide(L)'
;MAYVHFTDEEKQRANSVDLVDFLERQGEQLTRSGPEWRWKRHDSVTIRGSEWFRHSRKEGGRAIDFVQGFYNLSFPEAVQWLLGGDAGVEWNQTSKSSPGPKKEFALPEAYSDMRRVFAYLIKQRFIDRDVIAHFAHEKLIYEDKEYHNAVFVGLDENGTARHAHKRGTYTQGEAYKGNVEGSDPRYSFHWIGRSSKLYVFEAPVDMLSFITLHRPGWKEHSYVTLDGVSEHAMLQQLRQNSHLKDVILCLDHDEAGIEANGRLKDMLAEDGYTNTAVRQSIYKDWNEDLKAKHGMEPIPAEEHPKLILLPQVCAVLPDLCSALGTHRDIRTFLIDCFQRLESLVNSRKTAPENTDTVKECLECMAAGSLFLAKELCRQMGRPVTAEQLVQKLQSSYRPHVDRGWLRTRMEDIRRDLTDIDRITHKPGIRGVEDQRYLGSSYLRLALDCVRTRMFIELGPQVMLPKQDQTRNLTMTM
;
A
#
# COMPACT_ATOMS: atom_id res chain seq x y z
N MET A 1 -34.02 -5.92 -6.19
CA MET A 1 -33.92 -4.54 -6.73
C MET A 1 -33.99 -4.62 -8.24
N ALA A 2 -34.70 -3.69 -8.89
CA ALA A 2 -34.76 -3.61 -10.35
C ALA A 2 -33.34 -3.37 -10.91
N TYR A 3 -32.95 -4.13 -11.92
CA TYR A 3 -31.63 -4.00 -12.55
C TYR A 3 -31.63 -2.70 -13.39
N VAL A 4 -30.86 -1.70 -12.95
CA VAL A 4 -30.71 -0.44 -13.68
C VAL A 4 -29.72 -0.67 -14.82
N HIS A 5 -30.22 -0.66 -16.06
CA HIS A 5 -29.39 -0.73 -17.24
C HIS A 5 -28.89 0.67 -17.61
N PHE A 6 -27.57 0.82 -17.70
CA PHE A 6 -26.93 2.02 -18.28
C PHE A 6 -26.37 1.69 -19.65
N THR A 7 -26.52 2.61 -20.60
CA THR A 7 -25.89 2.48 -21.92
C THR A 7 -24.37 2.66 -21.81
N ASP A 8 -23.63 2.23 -22.83
CA ASP A 8 -22.18 2.39 -22.81
C ASP A 8 -21.78 3.86 -22.94
N GLU A 9 -22.59 4.69 -23.59
CA GLU A 9 -22.43 6.15 -23.63
C GLU A 9 -22.59 6.78 -22.23
N GLU A 10 -23.57 6.34 -21.45
CA GLU A 10 -23.78 6.81 -20.07
C GLU A 10 -22.60 6.45 -19.18
N LYS A 11 -22.10 5.21 -19.28
CA LYS A 11 -20.89 4.78 -18.54
C LYS A 11 -19.66 5.58 -18.97
N GLN A 12 -19.50 5.83 -20.27
CA GLN A 12 -18.39 6.64 -20.78
C GLN A 12 -18.46 8.08 -20.28
N ARG A 13 -19.65 8.68 -20.27
CA ARG A 13 -19.90 10.03 -19.76
C ARG A 13 -19.63 10.12 -18.26
N ALA A 14 -20.11 9.16 -17.47
CA ALA A 14 -19.80 9.10 -16.04
C ALA A 14 -18.30 8.96 -15.80
N ASN A 15 -17.60 8.12 -16.58
CA ASN A 15 -16.16 7.96 -16.49
C ASN A 15 -15.33 9.11 -17.08
N SER A 16 -15.93 10.08 -17.76
CA SER A 16 -15.25 11.29 -18.23
C SER A 16 -15.40 12.48 -17.30
N VAL A 17 -16.19 12.38 -16.23
CA VAL A 17 -16.29 13.43 -15.20
C VAL A 17 -14.91 13.81 -14.68
N ASP A 18 -14.62 15.11 -14.70
CA ASP A 18 -13.40 15.66 -14.15
C ASP A 18 -13.41 15.54 -12.62
N LEU A 19 -12.50 14.71 -12.09
CA LEU A 19 -12.41 14.47 -10.65
C LEU A 19 -11.94 15.70 -9.88
N VAL A 20 -11.25 16.65 -10.53
CA VAL A 20 -10.86 17.93 -9.90
C VAL A 20 -12.11 18.75 -9.60
N ASP A 21 -12.93 19.00 -10.63
CA ASP A 21 -14.21 19.71 -10.49
C ASP A 21 -15.14 19.00 -9.50
N PHE A 22 -15.24 17.67 -9.60
CA PHE A 22 -16.04 16.87 -8.68
C PHE A 22 -15.64 17.11 -7.21
N LEU A 23 -14.35 16.97 -6.90
CA LEU A 23 -13.84 17.09 -5.54
C LEU A 23 -13.93 18.50 -4.98
N GLU A 24 -13.61 19.52 -5.78
CA GLU A 24 -13.73 20.92 -5.37
C GLU A 24 -15.17 21.26 -4.99
N ARG A 25 -16.17 20.76 -5.75
CA ARG A 25 -17.59 20.93 -5.41
C ARG A 25 -18.02 20.13 -4.19
N GLN A 26 -17.27 19.10 -3.78
CA GLN A 26 -17.45 18.41 -2.49
C GLN A 26 -16.74 19.12 -1.33
N GLY A 27 -16.11 20.28 -1.57
CA GLY A 27 -15.37 21.04 -0.55
C GLY A 27 -13.99 20.47 -0.24
N GLU A 28 -13.45 19.62 -1.11
CA GLU A 28 -12.12 19.03 -0.96
C GLU A 28 -11.02 19.97 -1.43
N GLN A 29 -9.82 19.79 -0.90
CA GLN A 29 -8.65 20.58 -1.28
C GLN A 29 -7.66 19.78 -2.10
N LEU A 30 -7.22 20.33 -3.24
CA LEU A 30 -6.22 19.77 -4.13
C LEU A 30 -4.98 20.69 -4.20
N THR A 31 -3.81 20.09 -4.36
CA THR A 31 -2.53 20.81 -4.57
C THR A 31 -1.88 20.36 -5.87
N ARG A 32 -1.25 21.28 -6.60
CA ARG A 32 -0.61 20.94 -7.87
C ARG A 32 0.63 20.06 -7.64
N SER A 33 0.77 18.99 -8.42
CA SER A 33 1.91 18.06 -8.39
C SER A 33 2.34 17.72 -9.81
N GLY A 34 3.17 18.60 -10.41
CA GLY A 34 3.56 18.49 -11.82
C GLY A 34 2.34 18.64 -12.76
N PRO A 35 2.10 17.69 -13.69
CA PRO A 35 0.91 17.73 -14.55
C PRO A 35 -0.38 17.28 -13.82
N GLU A 36 -0.27 16.69 -12.63
CA GLU A 36 -1.37 16.11 -11.86
C GLU A 36 -1.78 16.99 -10.67
N TRP A 37 -2.88 16.64 -10.04
CA TRP A 37 -3.34 17.19 -8.76
C TRP A 37 -3.20 16.14 -7.67
N ARG A 38 -2.74 16.53 -6.48
CA ARG A 38 -2.68 15.68 -5.29
C ARG A 38 -3.79 16.08 -4.34
N TRP A 39 -4.56 15.11 -3.86
CA TRP A 39 -5.66 15.35 -2.92
C TRP A 39 -5.11 15.50 -1.50
N LYS A 40 -5.33 16.65 -0.85
CA LYS A 40 -4.78 16.90 0.49
C LYS A 40 -5.28 15.92 1.55
N ARG A 41 -6.53 15.48 1.40
CA ARG A 41 -7.16 14.50 2.29
C ARG A 41 -6.47 13.14 2.22
N HIS A 42 -6.06 12.76 1.01
CA HIS A 42 -5.39 11.51 0.71
C HIS A 42 -4.14 11.83 -0.11
N ASP A 43 -3.07 12.22 0.56
CA ASP A 43 -1.83 12.71 -0.06
C ASP A 43 -1.16 11.72 -1.02
N SER A 44 -1.40 10.42 -0.82
CA SER A 44 -1.00 9.36 -1.74
C SER A 44 -1.85 9.26 -3.02
N VAL A 45 -2.93 10.02 -3.16
CA VAL A 45 -3.83 10.01 -4.32
C VAL A 45 -3.52 11.19 -5.24
N THR A 46 -3.14 10.88 -6.48
CA THR A 46 -3.04 11.86 -7.56
C THR A 46 -4.18 11.70 -8.56
N ILE A 47 -4.55 12.81 -9.19
CA ILE A 47 -5.70 12.97 -10.07
C ILE A 47 -5.26 13.71 -11.32
N ARG A 48 -5.71 13.19 -12.47
CA ARG A 48 -5.50 13.80 -13.78
C ARG A 48 -6.80 13.70 -14.58
N GLY A 49 -7.56 14.78 -14.58
CA GLY A 49 -8.87 14.80 -15.23
C GLY A 49 -9.79 13.77 -14.59
N SER A 50 -10.27 12.79 -15.37
CA SER A 50 -11.14 11.71 -14.87
C SER A 50 -10.41 10.51 -14.29
N GLU A 51 -9.07 10.50 -14.33
CA GLU A 51 -8.24 9.41 -13.83
C GLU A 51 -7.68 9.73 -12.46
N TRP A 52 -7.54 8.69 -11.63
CA TRP A 52 -6.89 8.79 -10.32
C TRP A 52 -5.97 7.61 -10.07
N PHE A 53 -4.96 7.84 -9.24
CA PHE A 53 -4.03 6.81 -8.81
C PHE A 53 -3.60 7.03 -7.35
N ARG A 54 -3.77 6.01 -6.51
CA ARG A 54 -3.28 5.94 -5.14
C ARG A 54 -1.93 5.22 -5.12
N HIS A 55 -0.86 5.99 -4.98
CA HIS A 55 0.54 5.54 -5.00
C HIS A 55 0.85 4.52 -3.90
N SER A 56 0.33 4.72 -2.69
CA SER A 56 0.57 3.83 -1.53
C SER A 56 0.07 2.40 -1.77
N ARG A 57 -1.05 2.25 -2.49
CA ARG A 57 -1.68 0.94 -2.74
C ARG A 57 -1.52 0.44 -4.17
N LYS A 58 -0.96 1.25 -5.08
CA LYS A 58 -0.95 1.01 -6.53
C LYS A 58 -2.34 0.70 -7.08
N GLU A 59 -3.34 1.46 -6.62
CA GLU A 59 -4.72 1.35 -7.07
C GLU A 59 -5.07 2.57 -7.91
N GLY A 60 -5.85 2.40 -8.97
CA GLY A 60 -6.29 3.52 -9.78
C GLY A 60 -7.47 3.13 -10.64
N GLY A 61 -8.07 4.12 -11.26
CA GLY A 61 -9.26 3.93 -12.08
C GLY A 61 -9.76 5.25 -12.61
N ARG A 62 -11.02 5.24 -13.03
CA ARG A 62 -11.70 6.44 -13.54
C ARG A 62 -12.72 6.94 -12.52
N ALA A 63 -13.51 7.94 -12.92
CA ALA A 63 -14.44 8.60 -12.01
C ALA A 63 -15.47 7.66 -11.36
N ILE A 64 -15.97 6.64 -12.07
CA ILE A 64 -16.87 5.65 -11.47
C ILE A 64 -16.16 4.88 -10.35
N ASP A 65 -14.98 4.31 -10.63
CA ASP A 65 -14.19 3.57 -9.63
C ASP A 65 -13.84 4.45 -8.42
N PHE A 66 -13.57 5.73 -8.68
CA PHE A 66 -13.28 6.72 -7.65
C PHE A 66 -14.44 6.87 -6.67
N VAL A 67 -15.66 7.16 -7.16
CA VAL A 67 -16.80 7.37 -6.26
C VAL A 67 -17.31 6.06 -5.66
N GLN A 68 -17.19 4.93 -6.36
CA GLN A 68 -17.47 3.62 -5.77
C GLN A 68 -16.55 3.35 -4.57
N GLY A 69 -15.27 3.70 -4.71
CA GLY A 69 -14.28 3.48 -3.67
C GLY A 69 -14.39 4.48 -2.53
N PHE A 70 -14.06 5.74 -2.80
CA PHE A 70 -13.93 6.78 -1.77
C PHE A 70 -15.26 7.21 -1.14
N TYR A 71 -16.39 7.01 -1.84
CA TYR A 71 -17.72 7.35 -1.36
C TYR A 71 -18.60 6.11 -1.10
N ASN A 72 -18.04 4.90 -1.23
CA ASN A 72 -18.70 3.62 -0.93
C ASN A 72 -20.04 3.43 -1.67
N LEU A 73 -20.08 3.81 -2.94
CA LEU A 73 -21.27 3.67 -3.79
C LEU A 73 -21.26 2.36 -4.58
N SER A 74 -22.44 1.81 -4.83
CA SER A 74 -22.64 0.78 -5.83
C SER A 74 -22.43 1.33 -7.24
N PHE A 75 -22.18 0.46 -8.21
CA PHE A 75 -22.02 0.87 -9.59
C PHE A 75 -23.22 1.71 -10.10
N PRO A 76 -24.50 1.29 -9.91
CA PRO A 76 -25.62 2.12 -10.33
C PRO A 76 -25.70 3.49 -9.65
N GLU A 77 -25.44 3.55 -8.35
CA GLU A 77 -25.44 4.82 -7.60
C GLU A 77 -24.30 5.74 -8.07
N ALA A 78 -23.12 5.18 -8.30
CA ALA A 78 -21.96 5.88 -8.81
C ALA A 78 -22.25 6.49 -10.19
N VAL A 79 -22.78 5.69 -11.12
CA VAL A 79 -23.16 6.19 -12.45
C VAL A 79 -24.25 7.24 -12.33
N GLN A 80 -25.32 7.01 -11.57
CA GLN A 80 -26.40 7.98 -11.41
C GLN A 80 -25.91 9.31 -10.84
N TRP A 81 -25.03 9.31 -9.84
CA TRP A 81 -24.48 10.54 -9.24
C TRP A 81 -23.57 11.30 -10.21
N LEU A 82 -22.69 10.60 -10.92
CA LEU A 82 -21.80 11.18 -11.92
C LEU A 82 -22.53 11.67 -13.18
N LEU A 83 -23.78 11.24 -13.40
CA LEU A 83 -24.67 11.79 -14.44
C LEU A 83 -25.56 12.93 -13.93
N GLY A 84 -25.35 13.39 -12.70
CA GLY A 84 -26.03 14.56 -12.12
C GLY A 84 -27.12 14.25 -11.10
N GLY A 85 -27.45 12.97 -10.89
CA GLY A 85 -28.49 12.52 -9.96
C GLY A 85 -29.86 13.15 -10.21
N ASP A 86 -30.73 13.11 -9.20
CA ASP A 86 -32.06 13.74 -9.28
C ASP A 86 -32.00 15.28 -9.24
N ALA A 87 -30.85 15.84 -8.86
CA ALA A 87 -30.61 17.28 -8.75
C ALA A 87 -30.15 17.92 -10.08
N GLY A 88 -29.86 17.12 -11.12
CA GLY A 88 -29.48 17.62 -12.45
C GLY A 88 -28.13 18.35 -12.48
N VAL A 89 -27.16 17.96 -11.65
CA VAL A 89 -25.84 18.61 -11.61
C VAL A 89 -25.04 18.27 -12.86
N GLU A 90 -24.63 19.29 -13.61
CA GLU A 90 -23.69 19.12 -14.73
C GLU A 90 -22.23 19.21 -14.24
N TRP A 91 -21.50 18.11 -14.42
CA TRP A 91 -20.07 18.01 -14.12
C TRP A 91 -19.23 18.36 -15.34
N ASN A 92 -18.07 19.00 -15.12
CA ASN A 92 -17.10 19.20 -16.18
C ASN A 92 -16.64 17.83 -16.73
N GLN A 93 -16.48 17.77 -18.04
CA GLN A 93 -16.07 16.55 -18.74
C GLN A 93 -14.64 16.70 -19.23
N THR A 94 -13.83 15.68 -19.02
CA THR A 94 -12.51 15.55 -19.61
C THR A 94 -12.63 14.98 -21.01
N SER A 95 -12.14 15.70 -22.01
CA SER A 95 -11.98 15.14 -23.35
C SER A 95 -10.92 14.03 -23.29
N LYS A 96 -11.08 12.97 -24.10
CA LYS A 96 -10.04 11.96 -24.33
C LYS A 96 -8.85 12.63 -25.03
N SER A 97 -8.07 13.42 -24.31
CA SER A 97 -6.74 13.81 -24.77
C SER A 97 -5.85 12.59 -24.54
N SER A 98 -5.48 11.92 -25.64
CA SER A 98 -4.43 10.91 -25.62
C SER A 98 -3.26 11.44 -24.78
N PRO A 99 -2.58 10.60 -23.98
CA PRO A 99 -1.38 11.03 -23.28
C PRO A 99 -0.48 11.74 -24.29
N GLY A 100 -0.05 12.97 -23.97
CA GLY A 100 0.89 13.69 -24.80
C GLY A 100 2.10 12.79 -25.13
N PRO A 101 2.75 12.97 -26.29
CA PRO A 101 3.88 12.14 -26.68
C PRO A 101 4.90 12.09 -25.53
N LYS A 102 5.36 10.89 -25.17
CA LYS A 102 6.41 10.74 -24.16
C LYS A 102 7.63 11.51 -24.63
N LYS A 103 8.07 12.51 -23.87
CA LYS A 103 9.34 13.19 -24.17
C LYS A 103 10.48 12.18 -24.10
N GLU A 104 11.44 12.33 -25.00
CA GLU A 104 12.67 11.57 -24.96
C GLU A 104 13.45 11.90 -23.69
N PHE A 105 14.04 10.88 -23.07
CA PHE A 105 14.87 11.05 -21.89
C PHE A 105 16.14 11.83 -22.23
N ALA A 106 16.41 12.87 -21.46
CA ALA A 106 17.67 13.59 -21.50
C ALA A 106 18.11 13.93 -20.08
N LEU A 107 19.40 13.74 -19.80
CA LEU A 107 19.99 14.17 -18.54
C LEU A 107 19.95 15.70 -18.42
N PRO A 108 19.62 16.24 -17.23
CA PRO A 108 19.82 17.66 -16.93
C PRO A 108 21.26 18.10 -17.18
N GLU A 109 21.46 19.33 -17.67
CA GLU A 109 22.81 19.88 -17.84
C GLU A 109 23.54 19.90 -16.49
N ALA A 110 24.78 19.39 -16.47
CA ALA A 110 25.60 19.39 -15.27
C ALA A 110 26.12 20.79 -14.94
N TYR A 111 26.13 21.14 -13.66
CA TYR A 111 26.84 22.32 -13.19
C TYR A 111 28.35 22.10 -13.23
N SER A 112 29.11 23.20 -13.23
CA SER A 112 30.58 23.17 -13.35
C SER A 112 31.30 22.52 -12.16
N ASP A 113 30.66 22.48 -10.99
CA ASP A 113 31.14 21.77 -9.80
C ASP A 113 29.96 21.19 -9.00
N MET A 114 30.27 20.46 -7.92
CA MET A 114 29.27 19.79 -7.08
C MET A 114 29.22 20.34 -5.65
N ARG A 115 29.62 21.61 -5.43
CA ARG A 115 29.81 22.14 -4.06
C ARG A 115 28.52 22.08 -3.23
N ARG A 116 27.36 22.37 -3.82
CA ARG A 116 26.09 22.41 -3.08
C ARG A 116 25.60 21.00 -2.81
N VAL A 117 25.71 20.10 -3.78
CA VAL A 117 25.38 18.68 -3.60
C VAL A 117 26.26 18.04 -2.53
N PHE A 118 27.57 18.25 -2.55
CA PHE A 118 28.46 17.75 -1.50
C PHE A 118 28.12 18.36 -0.14
N ALA A 119 27.90 19.67 -0.06
CA ALA A 119 27.51 20.31 1.19
C ALA A 119 26.20 19.74 1.74
N TYR A 120 25.20 19.52 0.89
CA TYR A 120 23.93 18.91 1.27
C TYR A 120 24.10 17.47 1.77
N LEU A 121 24.70 16.60 0.95
CA LEU A 121 24.83 15.18 1.28
C LEU A 121 25.72 14.93 2.51
N ILE A 122 26.76 15.73 2.71
CA ILE A 122 27.65 15.59 3.87
C ILE A 122 27.06 16.27 5.11
N LYS A 123 26.66 17.54 5.01
CA LYS A 123 26.32 18.33 6.22
C LYS A 123 24.88 18.12 6.69
N GLN A 124 23.95 17.86 5.76
CA GLN A 124 22.53 17.69 6.07
C GLN A 124 22.13 16.22 6.12
N ARG A 125 22.75 15.38 5.29
CA ARG A 125 22.46 13.95 5.21
C ARG A 125 23.51 13.07 5.90
N PHE A 126 24.63 13.64 6.37
CA PHE A 126 25.69 12.92 7.09
C PHE A 126 26.33 11.76 6.33
N ILE A 127 26.15 11.72 5.00
CA ILE A 127 26.72 10.70 4.14
C ILE A 127 28.23 10.92 4.06
N ASP A 128 28.97 9.82 4.15
CA ASP A 128 30.42 9.84 4.12
C ASP A 128 30.94 10.41 2.78
N ARG A 129 31.95 11.28 2.89
CA ARG A 129 32.53 11.99 1.73
C ARG A 129 33.09 11.03 0.69
N ASP A 130 33.72 9.93 1.10
CA ASP A 130 34.37 9.00 0.17
C ASP A 130 33.34 8.15 -0.58
N VAL A 131 32.19 7.90 0.06
CA VAL A 131 31.04 7.27 -0.61
C VAL A 131 30.52 8.20 -1.72
N ILE A 132 30.23 9.46 -1.42
CA ILE A 132 29.76 10.44 -2.42
C ILE A 132 30.78 10.62 -3.54
N ALA A 133 32.07 10.77 -3.18
CA ALA A 133 33.14 10.97 -4.14
C ALA A 133 33.28 9.79 -5.11
N HIS A 134 33.06 8.56 -4.66
CA HIS A 134 33.05 7.40 -5.53
C HIS A 134 31.92 7.47 -6.56
N PHE A 135 30.67 7.67 -6.15
CA PHE A 135 29.54 7.76 -7.08
C PHE A 135 29.64 8.97 -8.02
N ALA A 136 30.23 10.08 -7.57
CA ALA A 136 30.54 11.23 -8.43
C ALA A 136 31.60 10.90 -9.48
N HIS A 137 32.66 10.16 -9.09
CA HIS A 137 33.71 9.70 -10.01
C HIS A 137 33.15 8.78 -11.11
N GLU A 138 32.24 7.89 -10.74
CA GLU A 138 31.51 7.00 -11.67
C GLU A 138 30.44 7.74 -12.50
N LYS A 139 30.32 9.07 -12.36
CA LYS A 139 29.31 9.92 -13.02
C LYS A 139 27.87 9.53 -12.71
N LEU A 140 27.65 8.84 -11.59
CA LEU A 140 26.32 8.42 -11.14
C LEU A 140 25.66 9.48 -10.25
N ILE A 141 26.43 10.41 -9.69
CA ILE A 141 25.91 11.57 -8.94
C ILE A 141 26.53 12.85 -9.48
N TYR A 142 25.70 13.85 -9.78
CA TYR A 142 26.17 15.19 -10.14
C TYR A 142 25.20 16.29 -9.67
N GLU A 143 25.61 17.55 -9.79
CA GLU A 143 24.78 18.73 -9.50
C GLU A 143 24.18 19.25 -10.81
N ASP A 144 22.84 19.40 -10.88
CA ASP A 144 22.23 20.04 -12.06
C ASP A 144 22.49 21.55 -12.08
N LYS A 145 22.54 22.11 -13.29
CA LYS A 145 22.90 23.51 -13.51
C LYS A 145 21.78 24.49 -13.17
N GLU A 146 20.53 24.10 -13.40
CA GLU A 146 19.39 25.01 -13.35
C GLU A 146 18.89 25.25 -11.93
N TYR A 147 18.88 24.21 -11.10
CA TYR A 147 18.28 24.24 -9.77
C TYR A 147 19.22 23.75 -8.66
N HIS A 148 20.44 23.32 -9.02
CA HIS A 148 21.41 22.75 -8.09
C HIS A 148 20.88 21.52 -7.34
N ASN A 149 20.00 20.73 -7.96
CA ASN A 149 19.58 19.45 -7.39
C ASN A 149 20.73 18.45 -7.43
N ALA A 150 20.74 17.52 -6.48
CA ALA A 150 21.50 16.28 -6.62
C ALA A 150 20.78 15.38 -7.64
N VAL A 151 21.47 15.04 -8.72
CA VAL A 151 21.00 14.11 -9.75
C VAL A 151 21.63 12.75 -9.50
N PHE A 152 20.81 11.71 -9.40
CA PHE A 152 21.21 10.32 -9.28
C PHE A 152 20.89 9.59 -10.58
N VAL A 153 21.93 9.19 -11.30
CA VAL A 153 21.83 8.64 -12.65
C VAL A 153 21.78 7.13 -12.60
N GLY A 154 20.92 6.56 -13.42
CA GLY A 154 20.91 5.12 -13.64
C GLY A 154 21.19 4.77 -15.10
N LEU A 155 22.07 3.79 -15.27
CA LEU A 155 22.64 3.39 -16.55
C LEU A 155 22.04 2.07 -17.03
N ASP A 156 22.01 1.84 -18.34
CA ASP A 156 21.79 0.50 -18.89
C ASP A 156 23.09 -0.32 -18.92
N GLU A 157 22.99 -1.56 -19.38
CA GLU A 157 24.09 -2.51 -19.53
C GLU A 157 25.22 -2.01 -20.45
N ASN A 158 24.95 -1.01 -21.30
CA ASN A 158 25.93 -0.41 -22.19
C ASN A 158 26.55 0.88 -21.60
N GLY A 159 26.24 1.20 -20.34
CA GLY A 159 26.67 2.44 -19.68
C GLY A 159 25.95 3.69 -20.17
N THR A 160 24.81 3.54 -20.87
CA THR A 160 24.02 4.69 -21.35
C THR A 160 23.02 5.11 -20.28
N ALA A 161 22.93 6.41 -19.99
CA ALA A 161 21.94 6.92 -19.05
C ALA A 161 20.51 6.69 -19.58
N ARG A 162 19.69 6.03 -18.77
CA ARG A 162 18.26 5.78 -19.04
C ARG A 162 17.33 6.35 -17.98
N HIS A 163 17.89 6.75 -16.85
CA HIS A 163 17.13 7.25 -15.72
C HIS A 163 17.90 8.36 -15.00
N ALA A 164 17.17 9.32 -14.45
CA ALA A 164 17.71 10.25 -13.46
C ALA A 164 16.67 10.63 -12.41
N HIS A 165 17.01 10.46 -11.13
CA HIS A 165 16.24 10.98 -10.00
C HIS A 165 16.85 12.28 -9.49
N LYS A 166 16.03 13.30 -9.25
CA LYS A 166 16.46 14.61 -8.72
C LYS A 166 16.05 14.78 -7.27
N ARG A 167 16.96 15.31 -6.45
CA ARG A 167 16.70 15.71 -5.07
C ARG A 167 17.16 17.14 -4.81
N GLY A 168 16.23 17.98 -4.36
CA GLY A 168 16.48 19.36 -3.96
C GLY A 168 17.51 19.45 -2.83
N THR A 169 18.46 20.37 -2.98
CA THR A 169 19.53 20.63 -2.02
C THR A 169 19.21 21.80 -1.07
N TYR A 170 18.18 22.58 -1.38
CA TYR A 170 17.71 23.67 -0.53
C TYR A 170 17.04 23.14 0.73
N THR A 171 17.32 23.79 1.86
CA THR A 171 16.82 23.42 3.19
C THR A 171 15.64 24.28 3.65
N GLN A 172 15.26 25.30 2.87
CA GLN A 172 14.07 26.12 3.12
C GLN A 172 12.93 25.65 2.22
N GLY A 173 11.81 25.26 2.83
CA GLY A 173 10.64 24.71 2.13
C GLY A 173 10.75 23.21 1.87
N GLU A 174 9.76 22.66 1.16
CA GLU A 174 9.77 21.25 0.78
C GLU A 174 10.83 20.99 -0.30
N ALA A 175 11.77 20.10 -0.01
CA ALA A 175 12.79 19.71 -0.96
C ALA A 175 12.16 18.93 -2.12
N TYR A 176 12.39 19.42 -3.34
CA TYR A 176 11.95 18.76 -4.56
C TYR A 176 12.47 17.31 -4.62
N LYS A 177 11.61 16.37 -5.01
CA LYS A 177 11.97 14.99 -5.32
C LYS A 177 11.21 14.53 -6.55
N GLY A 178 11.88 13.86 -7.49
CA GLY A 178 11.21 13.30 -8.64
C GLY A 178 12.14 12.87 -9.76
N ASN A 179 11.63 11.99 -10.61
CA ASN A 179 12.33 11.50 -11.79
C ASN A 179 12.30 12.54 -12.91
N VAL A 180 13.38 12.58 -13.68
CA VAL A 180 13.44 13.37 -14.92
C VAL A 180 12.47 12.77 -15.93
N GLU A 181 11.76 13.64 -16.66
CA GLU A 181 10.78 13.21 -17.67
C GLU A 181 11.43 12.29 -18.72
N GLY A 182 10.71 11.25 -19.13
CA GLY A 182 11.23 10.24 -20.05
C GLY A 182 12.06 9.13 -19.40
N SER A 183 12.40 9.23 -18.11
CA SER A 183 13.20 8.21 -17.41
C SER A 183 12.56 6.82 -17.48
N ASP A 184 13.39 5.80 -17.70
CA ASP A 184 13.00 4.40 -17.65
C ASP A 184 13.14 3.83 -16.23
N PRO A 185 12.04 3.52 -15.52
CA PRO A 185 12.08 3.08 -14.13
C PRO A 185 12.79 1.73 -13.92
N ARG A 186 13.11 0.98 -14.99
CA ARG A 186 13.90 -0.25 -14.91
C ARG A 186 15.37 0.00 -14.60
N TYR A 187 15.85 1.21 -14.88
CA TYR A 187 17.25 1.57 -14.75
C TYR A 187 17.45 2.64 -13.69
N SER A 188 16.67 2.68 -12.60
CA SER A 188 16.90 3.60 -11.46
C SER A 188 18.33 3.49 -10.91
N PHE A 189 18.76 4.48 -10.11
CA PHE A 189 20.11 4.55 -9.54
C PHE A 189 20.54 3.24 -8.85
N HIS A 190 21.72 2.74 -9.21
CA HIS A 190 22.22 1.45 -8.73
C HIS A 190 23.75 1.36 -8.79
N TRP A 191 24.28 0.36 -8.10
CA TRP A 191 25.68 -0.06 -8.13
C TRP A 191 25.73 -1.59 -8.17
N ILE A 192 26.52 -2.18 -9.06
CA ILE A 192 26.67 -3.64 -9.16
C ILE A 192 28.07 -4.05 -8.70
N GLY A 193 28.11 -4.80 -7.60
CA GLY A 193 29.29 -5.45 -7.08
C GLY A 193 29.43 -6.89 -7.57
N ARG A 194 30.44 -7.59 -7.02
CA ARG A 194 30.80 -8.96 -7.42
C ARG A 194 30.13 -10.06 -6.60
N SER A 195 29.64 -9.74 -5.40
CA SER A 195 28.99 -10.70 -4.51
C SER A 195 27.56 -11.04 -4.97
N SER A 196 26.98 -12.09 -4.38
CA SER A 196 25.62 -12.56 -4.66
C SER A 196 24.50 -11.67 -4.09
N LYS A 197 24.83 -10.60 -3.36
CA LYS A 197 23.89 -9.81 -2.58
C LYS A 197 23.40 -8.58 -3.33
N LEU A 198 22.08 -8.40 -3.38
CA LEU A 198 21.40 -7.18 -3.82
C LEU A 198 20.65 -6.54 -2.65
N TYR A 199 21.01 -5.32 -2.29
CA TYR A 199 20.28 -4.49 -1.34
C TYR A 199 19.35 -3.53 -2.08
N VAL A 200 18.09 -3.44 -1.66
CA VAL A 200 17.03 -2.70 -2.37
C VAL A 200 16.47 -1.58 -1.48
N PHE A 201 16.46 -0.34 -1.96
CA PHE A 201 16.05 0.85 -1.19
C PHE A 201 14.97 1.66 -1.90
N GLU A 202 14.18 2.43 -1.15
CA GLU A 202 13.19 3.33 -1.75
C GLU A 202 13.83 4.50 -2.49
N ALA A 203 14.88 5.11 -1.92
CA ALA A 203 15.53 6.27 -2.51
C ALA A 203 17.08 6.26 -2.44
N PRO A 204 17.75 7.04 -3.31
CA PRO A 204 19.21 7.16 -3.33
C PRO A 204 19.85 7.60 -2.01
N VAL A 205 19.22 8.52 -1.27
CA VAL A 205 19.77 9.02 -0.01
C VAL A 205 19.84 7.90 1.04
N ASP A 206 18.86 6.99 1.06
CA ASP A 206 18.82 5.88 2.01
C ASP A 206 19.86 4.83 1.67
N MET A 207 20.02 4.51 0.38
CA MET A 207 21.09 3.64 -0.11
C MET A 207 22.48 4.14 0.32
N LEU A 208 22.77 5.42 0.11
CA LEU A 208 24.05 6.03 0.49
C LEU A 208 24.24 6.10 2.02
N SER A 209 23.15 6.31 2.77
CA SER A 209 23.17 6.32 4.22
C SER A 209 23.47 4.93 4.77
N PHE A 210 22.85 3.89 4.22
CA PHE A 210 23.13 2.50 4.53
C PHE A 210 24.59 2.14 4.26
N ILE A 211 25.13 2.51 3.09
CA ILE A 211 26.55 2.30 2.75
C ILE A 211 27.46 3.01 3.77
N THR A 212 27.12 4.23 4.18
CA THR A 212 27.86 4.98 5.20
C THR A 212 27.82 4.29 6.57
N LEU A 213 26.70 3.66 6.94
CA LEU A 213 26.58 2.89 8.16
C LEU A 213 27.32 1.54 8.09
N HIS A 214 27.53 0.99 6.88
CA HIS A 214 28.08 -0.35 6.62
C HIS A 214 29.26 -0.35 5.64
N ARG A 215 30.24 0.54 5.85
CA ARG A 215 31.37 0.78 4.93
C ARG A 215 32.26 -0.42 4.59
N PRO A 216 32.63 -1.34 5.52
CA PRO A 216 33.61 -2.38 5.20
C PRO A 216 33.14 -3.26 4.02
N GLY A 217 33.91 -3.26 2.92
CA GLY A 217 33.66 -4.11 1.75
C GLY A 217 32.43 -3.74 0.91
N TRP A 218 31.83 -2.57 1.12
CA TRP A 218 30.53 -2.23 0.51
C TRP A 218 30.51 -2.35 -1.02
N LYS A 219 31.60 -2.00 -1.71
CA LYS A 219 31.69 -2.07 -3.18
C LYS A 219 31.56 -3.48 -3.76
N GLU A 220 31.77 -4.52 -2.95
CA GLU A 220 31.56 -5.91 -3.36
C GLU A 220 30.09 -6.28 -3.45
N HIS A 221 29.21 -5.54 -2.80
CA HIS A 221 27.76 -5.76 -2.84
C HIS A 221 27.09 -4.93 -3.93
N SER A 222 25.88 -5.37 -4.31
CA SER A 222 25.05 -4.66 -5.26
C SER A 222 23.92 -3.92 -4.53
N TYR A 223 23.55 -2.76 -5.06
CA TYR A 223 22.55 -1.86 -4.49
C TYR A 223 21.68 -1.32 -5.61
N VAL A 224 20.37 -1.20 -5.37
CA VAL A 224 19.43 -0.61 -6.33
C VAL A 224 18.39 0.22 -5.58
N THR A 225 18.00 1.35 -6.16
CA THR A 225 16.89 2.15 -5.68
C THR A 225 15.64 1.95 -6.53
N LEU A 226 14.48 2.12 -5.93
CA LEU A 226 13.19 1.93 -6.60
C LEU A 226 12.51 3.26 -7.00
N ASP A 227 13.04 4.40 -6.52
CA ASP A 227 12.44 5.74 -6.60
C ASP A 227 10.97 5.74 -6.16
N GLY A 228 10.74 5.12 -5.00
CA GLY A 228 9.43 4.75 -4.47
C GLY A 228 9.40 3.26 -4.13
N VAL A 229 8.29 2.58 -4.46
CA VAL A 229 8.08 1.16 -4.10
C VAL A 229 7.89 0.24 -5.31
N SER A 230 8.28 0.66 -6.51
CA SER A 230 8.09 -0.14 -7.72
C SER A 230 9.17 -1.20 -7.92
N GLU A 231 8.78 -2.41 -8.34
CA GLU A 231 9.66 -3.56 -8.53
C GLU A 231 10.63 -3.46 -9.70
N HIS A 232 10.38 -2.54 -10.64
CA HIS A 232 10.99 -2.56 -11.98
C HIS A 232 12.51 -2.60 -11.96
N ALA A 233 13.14 -1.72 -11.18
CA ALA A 233 14.60 -1.64 -11.09
C ALA A 233 15.21 -2.90 -10.46
N MET A 234 14.65 -3.39 -9.36
CA MET A 234 15.09 -4.63 -8.71
C MET A 234 15.04 -5.81 -9.68
N LEU A 235 13.90 -6.05 -10.33
CA LEU A 235 13.77 -7.16 -11.26
C LEU A 235 14.69 -7.03 -12.48
N GLN A 236 14.92 -5.80 -12.96
CA GLN A 236 15.86 -5.55 -14.05
C GLN A 236 17.27 -5.96 -13.65
N GLN A 237 17.74 -5.52 -12.47
CA GLN A 237 19.08 -5.87 -11.99
C GLN A 237 19.22 -7.37 -11.77
N LEU A 238 18.20 -8.06 -11.26
CA LEU A 238 18.20 -9.51 -11.10
C LEU A 238 18.26 -10.27 -12.44
N ARG A 239 17.56 -9.78 -13.47
CA ARG A 239 17.62 -10.37 -14.82
C ARG A 239 18.98 -10.18 -15.49
N GLN A 240 19.59 -9.00 -15.32
CA GLN A 240 20.87 -8.67 -15.95
C GLN A 240 22.06 -9.32 -15.25
N ASN A 241 21.94 -9.58 -13.95
CA ASN A 241 23.05 -10.02 -13.11
C ASN A 241 22.74 -11.38 -12.48
N SER A 242 23.02 -12.44 -13.24
CA SER A 242 22.69 -13.81 -12.84
C SER A 242 23.42 -14.31 -11.58
N HIS A 243 24.48 -13.63 -11.14
CA HIS A 243 25.19 -13.90 -9.89
C HIS A 243 24.44 -13.43 -8.65
N LEU A 244 23.47 -12.51 -8.79
CA LEU A 244 22.63 -12.07 -7.70
C LEU A 244 21.65 -13.18 -7.32
N LYS A 245 21.68 -13.58 -6.04
CA LYS A 245 20.87 -14.68 -5.48
C LYS A 245 20.23 -14.32 -4.15
N ASP A 246 20.87 -13.41 -3.41
CA ASP A 246 20.44 -13.02 -2.07
C ASP A 246 19.87 -11.60 -2.15
N VAL A 247 18.57 -11.46 -1.93
CA VAL A 247 17.90 -10.14 -2.02
C VAL A 247 17.53 -9.66 -0.62
N ILE A 248 18.04 -8.48 -0.27
CA ILE A 248 17.79 -7.83 1.02
C ILE A 248 16.98 -6.57 0.75
N LEU A 249 15.71 -6.58 1.17
CA LEU A 249 14.82 -5.43 1.07
C LEU A 249 15.07 -4.50 2.26
N CYS A 250 15.36 -3.23 1.96
CA CYS A 250 15.78 -2.19 2.90
C CYS A 250 14.91 -0.93 2.73
N LEU A 251 13.60 -1.14 2.50
CA LEU A 251 12.63 -0.07 2.30
C LEU A 251 12.32 0.68 3.61
N ASP A 252 11.57 1.78 3.51
CA ASP A 252 11.28 2.67 4.63
C ASP A 252 10.48 1.94 5.72
N HIS A 253 10.67 2.36 6.97
CA HIS A 253 9.95 1.86 8.13
C HIS A 253 8.65 2.68 8.32
N ASP A 254 7.78 2.59 7.32
CA ASP A 254 6.43 3.15 7.33
C ASP A 254 5.39 2.20 6.70
N GLU A 255 4.11 2.58 6.70
CA GLU A 255 3.02 1.76 6.15
C GLU A 255 3.31 1.29 4.71
N ALA A 256 3.79 2.19 3.85
CA ALA A 256 4.02 1.92 2.44
C ALA A 256 5.24 1.00 2.23
N GLY A 257 6.33 1.24 2.94
CA GLY A 257 7.54 0.41 2.90
C GLY A 257 7.29 -1.01 3.44
N ILE A 258 6.50 -1.15 4.51
CA ILE A 258 6.10 -2.46 5.07
C ILE A 258 5.23 -3.25 4.07
N GLU A 259 4.21 -2.62 3.47
CA GLU A 259 3.40 -3.28 2.43
C GLU A 259 4.25 -3.67 1.21
N ALA A 260 5.16 -2.78 0.78
CA ALA A 260 6.05 -3.02 -0.34
C ALA A 260 7.01 -4.19 -0.08
N ASN A 261 7.60 -4.28 1.11
CA ASN A 261 8.45 -5.40 1.52
C ASN A 261 7.73 -6.75 1.37
N GLY A 262 6.48 -6.84 1.85
CA GLY A 262 5.66 -8.05 1.72
C GLY A 262 5.37 -8.41 0.26
N ARG A 263 4.95 -7.43 -0.55
CA ARG A 263 4.64 -7.61 -1.98
C ARG A 263 5.86 -8.03 -2.80
N LEU A 264 7.00 -7.37 -2.61
CA LEU A 264 8.23 -7.68 -3.33
C LEU A 264 8.76 -9.06 -2.94
N LYS A 265 8.62 -9.46 -1.67
CA LYS A 265 9.00 -10.79 -1.22
C LYS A 265 8.18 -11.90 -1.90
N ASP A 266 6.87 -11.70 -2.03
CA ASP A 266 6.00 -12.65 -2.74
C ASP A 266 6.38 -12.75 -4.23
N MET A 267 6.60 -11.62 -4.90
CA MET A 267 7.04 -11.57 -6.30
C MET A 267 8.40 -12.25 -6.51
N LEU A 268 9.36 -12.02 -5.61
CA LEU A 268 10.67 -12.68 -5.65
C LEU A 268 10.55 -14.20 -5.50
N ALA A 269 9.67 -14.67 -4.62
CA ALA A 269 9.43 -16.10 -4.44
C ALA A 269 8.82 -16.74 -5.71
N GLU A 270 7.90 -16.05 -6.39
CA GLU A 270 7.33 -16.47 -7.68
C GLU A 270 8.39 -16.55 -8.78
N ASP A 271 9.35 -15.62 -8.79
CA ASP A 271 10.48 -15.59 -9.72
C ASP A 271 11.64 -16.54 -9.33
N GLY A 272 11.46 -17.36 -8.29
CA GLY A 272 12.42 -18.38 -7.85
C GLY A 272 13.55 -17.87 -6.94
N TYR A 273 13.48 -16.63 -6.46
CA TYR A 273 14.40 -16.07 -5.46
C TYR A 273 13.94 -16.45 -4.05
N THR A 274 14.49 -17.54 -3.52
CA THR A 274 14.12 -18.07 -2.19
C THR A 274 14.93 -17.46 -1.05
N ASN A 275 16.14 -16.94 -1.31
CA ASN A 275 16.97 -16.31 -0.29
C ASN A 275 16.67 -14.80 -0.19
N THR A 276 15.56 -14.48 0.47
CA THR A 276 15.12 -13.09 0.66
C THR A 276 15.06 -12.73 2.13
N ALA A 277 15.55 -11.53 2.46
CA ALA A 277 15.49 -10.98 3.81
C ALA A 277 14.93 -9.55 3.77
N VAL A 278 14.28 -9.15 4.86
CA VAL A 278 13.93 -7.74 5.11
C VAL A 278 14.86 -7.24 6.19
N ARG A 279 15.48 -6.09 5.95
CA ARG A 279 16.28 -5.39 6.94
C ARG A 279 15.71 -4.00 7.12
N GLN A 280 15.29 -3.70 8.34
CA GLN A 280 14.56 -2.49 8.66
C GLN A 280 15.46 -1.51 9.43
N SER A 281 15.29 -0.21 9.19
CA SER A 281 15.89 0.85 9.98
C SER A 281 15.25 0.97 11.36
N ILE A 282 15.96 1.58 12.31
CA ILE A 282 15.42 1.85 13.66
C ILE A 282 14.39 2.98 13.60
N TYR A 283 14.69 4.02 12.82
CA TYR A 283 13.85 5.17 12.57
C TYR A 283 13.17 5.05 11.20
N LYS A 284 12.47 6.11 10.77
CA LYS A 284 11.69 6.14 9.53
C LYS A 284 12.45 5.56 8.32
N ASP A 285 13.72 5.93 8.14
CA ASP A 285 14.54 5.47 7.02
C ASP A 285 16.02 5.37 7.44
N TRP A 286 16.88 4.90 6.53
CA TRP A 286 18.32 4.75 6.79
C TRP A 286 19.05 6.09 6.96
N ASN A 287 18.51 7.18 6.41
CA ASN A 287 19.09 8.50 6.62
C ASN A 287 18.77 9.03 8.03
N GLU A 288 17.59 8.75 8.56
CA GLU A 288 17.22 9.06 9.93
C GLU A 288 18.06 8.26 10.95
N ASP A 289 18.37 6.99 10.68
CA ASP A 289 19.35 6.21 11.47
C ASP A 289 20.73 6.88 11.47
N LEU A 290 21.18 7.36 10.31
CA LEU A 290 22.48 8.03 10.16
C LEU A 290 22.51 9.40 10.87
N LYS A 291 21.40 10.15 10.82
CA LYS A 291 21.21 11.41 11.54
C LYS A 291 21.24 11.20 13.05
N ALA A 292 20.52 10.19 13.55
CA ALA A 292 20.50 9.84 14.97
C ALA A 292 21.90 9.52 15.49
N LYS A 293 22.70 8.78 14.71
CA LYS A 293 24.11 8.48 15.04
C LYS A 293 24.98 9.75 15.17
N HIS A 294 24.59 10.85 14.54
CA HIS A 294 25.26 12.15 14.61
C HIS A 294 24.59 13.12 15.59
N GLY A 295 23.68 12.64 16.46
CA GLY A 295 23.05 13.44 17.51
C GLY A 295 21.92 14.36 17.03
N MET A 296 21.41 14.17 15.82
CA MET A 296 20.22 14.86 15.33
C MET A 296 18.96 14.13 15.78
N GLU A 297 17.88 14.86 16.04
CA GLU A 297 16.57 14.27 16.33
C GLU A 297 16.00 13.60 15.06
N PRO A 298 15.84 12.27 15.06
CA PRO A 298 15.37 11.53 13.89
C PRO A 298 13.85 11.49 13.84
N ILE A 299 13.29 11.29 12.64
CA ILE A 299 11.86 11.01 12.49
C ILE A 299 11.59 9.57 12.95
N PRO A 300 10.66 9.33 13.90
CA PRO A 300 10.35 7.99 14.38
C PRO A 300 9.79 7.10 13.26
N ALA A 301 10.03 5.80 13.38
CA ALA A 301 9.38 4.80 12.53
C ALA A 301 7.86 4.77 12.76
N GLU A 302 7.11 4.39 11.74
CA GLU A 302 5.66 4.21 11.79
C GLU A 302 5.30 2.76 11.44
N GLU A 303 4.82 2.00 12.42
CA GLU A 303 4.39 0.63 12.19
C GLU A 303 3.05 0.59 11.44
N HIS A 304 2.82 -0.45 10.63
CA HIS A 304 1.61 -0.55 9.82
C HIS A 304 0.34 -0.59 10.70
N PRO A 305 -0.65 0.32 10.53
CA PRO A 305 -1.82 0.43 11.43
C PRO A 305 -2.62 -0.88 11.59
N LYS A 306 -2.83 -1.62 10.48
CA LYS A 306 -3.49 -2.94 10.53
C LYS A 306 -2.68 -4.01 11.29
N LEU A 307 -1.34 -3.96 11.27
CA LEU A 307 -0.52 -4.90 12.03
C LEU A 307 -0.55 -4.61 13.54
N ILE A 308 -0.64 -3.34 13.92
CA ILE A 308 -0.86 -2.92 15.32
C ILE A 308 -2.23 -3.38 15.82
N LEU A 309 -3.25 -3.26 14.97
CA LEU A 309 -4.64 -3.56 15.32
C LEU A 309 -4.95 -5.07 15.34
N LEU A 310 -4.35 -5.85 14.44
CA LEU A 310 -4.55 -7.30 14.31
C LEU A 310 -4.53 -8.07 15.64
N PRO A 311 -3.51 -7.93 16.52
CA PRO A 311 -3.50 -8.64 17.80
C PRO A 311 -4.65 -8.24 18.72
N GLN A 312 -5.06 -6.96 18.68
CA GLN A 312 -6.15 -6.45 19.51
C GLN A 312 -7.50 -7.05 19.08
N VAL A 313 -7.77 -7.06 17.77
CA VAL A 313 -8.99 -7.67 17.20
C VAL A 313 -9.02 -9.19 17.43
N CYS A 314 -7.87 -9.86 17.35
CA CYS A 314 -7.79 -11.30 17.56
C CYS A 314 -7.88 -11.72 19.04
N ALA A 315 -7.65 -10.81 19.99
CA ALA A 315 -7.54 -11.13 21.42
C ALA A 315 -8.82 -11.77 22.00
N VAL A 316 -10.00 -11.40 21.48
CA VAL A 316 -11.30 -11.90 21.96
C VAL A 316 -11.66 -13.28 21.38
N LEU A 317 -11.00 -13.71 20.31
CA LEU A 317 -11.41 -14.90 19.55
C LEU A 317 -11.29 -16.22 20.33
N PRO A 318 -10.26 -16.48 21.17
CA PRO A 318 -10.18 -17.71 21.95
C PRO A 318 -11.33 -17.90 22.94
N ASP A 319 -11.74 -16.81 23.62
CA ASP A 319 -12.84 -16.84 24.58
C ASP A 319 -14.19 -17.05 23.89
N LEU A 320 -14.43 -16.33 22.79
CA LEU A 320 -15.62 -16.52 21.96
C LEU A 320 -15.67 -17.94 21.36
N CYS A 321 -14.54 -18.47 20.91
CA CYS A 321 -14.44 -19.85 20.41
C CYS A 321 -14.82 -20.86 21.51
N SER A 322 -14.48 -20.60 22.76
CA SER A 322 -14.83 -21.46 23.90
C SER A 322 -16.32 -21.35 24.25
N ALA A 323 -16.87 -20.14 24.25
CA ALA A 323 -18.30 -19.88 24.48
C ALA A 323 -19.19 -20.55 23.42
N LEU A 324 -18.75 -20.58 22.17
CA LEU A 324 -19.47 -21.24 21.08
C LEU A 324 -19.50 -22.77 21.21
N GLY A 325 -18.68 -23.38 22.07
CA GLY A 325 -18.70 -24.83 22.30
C GLY A 325 -20.04 -25.39 22.81
N THR A 326 -20.93 -24.54 23.32
CA THR A 326 -22.27 -24.93 23.77
C THR A 326 -23.34 -24.88 22.68
N HIS A 327 -23.03 -24.31 21.49
CA HIS A 327 -23.98 -24.21 20.39
C HIS A 327 -24.11 -25.54 19.63
N ARG A 328 -25.36 -25.91 19.27
CA ARG A 328 -25.66 -27.18 18.58
C ARG A 328 -25.31 -27.18 17.10
N ASP A 329 -25.47 -26.05 16.41
CA ASP A 329 -25.16 -25.91 14.98
C ASP A 329 -24.44 -24.59 14.70
N ILE A 330 -23.10 -24.66 14.72
CA ILE A 330 -22.25 -23.49 14.44
C ILE A 330 -22.36 -23.07 12.98
N ARG A 331 -22.60 -23.99 12.03
CA ARG A 331 -22.64 -23.61 10.61
C ARG A 331 -23.87 -22.77 10.31
N THR A 332 -25.03 -23.18 10.79
CA THR A 332 -26.25 -22.37 10.69
C THR A 332 -26.08 -21.03 11.38
N PHE A 333 -25.48 -21.02 12.58
CA PHE A 333 -25.18 -19.78 13.29
C PHE A 333 -24.30 -18.81 12.47
N LEU A 334 -23.26 -19.31 11.76
CA LEU A 334 -22.44 -18.47 10.88
C LEU A 334 -23.26 -17.84 9.75
N ILE A 335 -24.19 -18.60 9.15
CA ILE A 335 -25.08 -18.11 8.10
C ILE A 335 -26.01 -17.02 8.63
N ASP A 336 -26.60 -17.23 9.82
CA ASP A 336 -27.50 -16.26 10.46
C ASP A 336 -26.76 -14.96 10.80
N CYS A 337 -25.54 -15.06 11.35
CA CYS A 337 -24.68 -13.90 11.58
C CYS A 337 -24.38 -13.13 10.29
N PHE A 338 -24.10 -13.84 9.19
CA PHE A 338 -23.83 -13.20 7.90
C PHE A 338 -25.06 -12.49 7.33
N GLN A 339 -26.25 -13.11 7.41
CA GLN A 339 -27.50 -12.48 6.97
C GLN A 339 -27.80 -11.21 7.78
N ARG A 340 -27.56 -11.24 9.10
CA ARG A 340 -27.68 -10.06 9.95
C ARG A 340 -26.68 -8.98 9.52
N LEU A 341 -25.42 -9.35 9.31
CA LEU A 341 -24.35 -8.46 8.83
C LEU A 341 -24.73 -7.80 7.49
N GLU A 342 -25.21 -8.58 6.51
CA GLU A 342 -25.65 -8.05 5.21
C GLU A 342 -26.79 -7.05 5.35
N SER A 343 -27.78 -7.33 6.20
CA SER A 343 -28.92 -6.42 6.38
C SER A 343 -28.48 -5.08 6.98
N LEU A 344 -27.55 -5.10 7.95
CA LEU A 344 -27.03 -3.91 8.60
C LEU A 344 -26.17 -3.07 7.66
N VAL A 345 -25.28 -3.69 6.90
CA VAL A 345 -24.41 -2.99 5.93
C VAL A 345 -25.24 -2.36 4.80
N ASN A 346 -26.34 -3.00 4.38
CA ASN A 346 -27.23 -2.44 3.36
C ASN A 346 -28.15 -1.33 3.91
N SER A 347 -28.42 -1.32 5.21
CA SER A 347 -29.21 -0.27 5.85
C SER A 347 -28.35 0.99 6.00
N ARG A 348 -28.46 1.93 5.06
CA ARG A 348 -27.66 3.18 4.97
C ARG A 348 -27.70 4.13 6.19
N LYS A 349 -28.32 3.77 7.30
CA LYS A 349 -28.33 4.55 8.55
C LYS A 349 -27.20 4.05 9.45
N THR A 350 -26.04 4.67 9.38
CA THR A 350 -24.93 4.43 10.32
C THR A 350 -25.24 5.12 11.66
N ALA A 351 -26.11 4.51 12.46
CA ALA A 351 -26.13 4.76 13.89
C ALA A 351 -24.92 4.02 14.53
N PRO A 352 -24.30 4.55 15.58
CA PRO A 352 -23.21 3.88 16.30
C PRO A 352 -23.56 2.44 16.71
N GLU A 353 -24.81 2.22 17.13
CA GLU A 353 -25.36 0.91 17.54
C GLU A 353 -25.30 -0.16 16.42
N ASN A 354 -25.43 0.25 15.15
CA ASN A 354 -25.31 -0.66 14.01
C ASN A 354 -23.85 -1.09 13.80
N THR A 355 -22.89 -0.24 14.15
CA THR A 355 -21.45 -0.52 13.98
C THR A 355 -21.00 -1.57 14.98
N ASP A 356 -21.41 -1.46 16.26
CA ASP A 356 -21.06 -2.45 17.29
C ASP A 356 -21.67 -3.81 16.98
N THR A 357 -22.93 -3.84 16.55
CA THR A 357 -23.57 -5.09 16.12
C THR A 357 -22.84 -5.75 14.93
N VAL A 358 -22.38 -4.95 13.97
CA VAL A 358 -21.58 -5.44 12.83
C VAL A 358 -20.25 -6.04 13.31
N LYS A 359 -19.56 -5.36 14.24
CA LYS A 359 -18.31 -5.83 14.85
C LYS A 359 -18.52 -7.17 15.55
N GLU A 360 -19.56 -7.28 16.38
CA GLU A 360 -19.94 -8.52 17.07
C GLU A 360 -20.23 -9.67 16.10
N CYS A 361 -20.96 -9.41 15.01
CA CYS A 361 -21.24 -10.44 14.00
C CYS A 361 -19.95 -10.96 13.36
N LEU A 362 -19.02 -10.08 13.01
CA LEU A 362 -17.72 -10.45 12.43
C LEU A 362 -16.86 -11.26 13.41
N GLU A 363 -16.83 -10.87 14.69
CA GLU A 363 -16.10 -11.58 15.74
C GLU A 363 -16.70 -12.97 16.00
N CYS A 364 -18.03 -13.07 16.09
CA CYS A 364 -18.75 -14.35 16.18
C CYS A 364 -18.46 -15.25 14.99
N MET A 365 -18.45 -14.70 13.77
CA MET A 365 -18.17 -15.45 12.56
C MET A 365 -16.72 -15.97 12.51
N ALA A 366 -15.76 -15.12 12.89
CA ALA A 366 -14.36 -15.52 13.00
C ALA A 366 -14.18 -16.62 14.05
N ALA A 367 -14.72 -16.44 15.25
CA ALA A 367 -14.63 -17.41 16.33
C ALA A 367 -15.31 -18.75 15.98
N GLY A 368 -16.50 -18.72 15.37
CA GLY A 368 -17.21 -19.93 14.94
C GLY A 368 -16.46 -20.69 13.84
N SER A 369 -15.82 -19.96 12.92
CA SER A 369 -14.97 -20.57 11.89
C SER A 369 -13.72 -21.23 12.51
N LEU A 370 -13.07 -20.57 13.47
CA LEU A 370 -11.95 -21.15 14.22
C LEU A 370 -12.38 -22.38 15.04
N PHE A 371 -13.57 -22.35 15.65
CA PHE A 371 -14.13 -23.50 16.36
C PHE A 371 -14.33 -24.70 15.43
N LEU A 372 -14.91 -24.49 14.25
CA LEU A 372 -15.09 -25.55 13.25
C LEU A 372 -13.75 -26.09 12.74
N ALA A 373 -12.75 -25.23 12.54
CA ALA A 373 -11.40 -25.67 12.19
C ALA A 373 -10.75 -26.50 13.29
N LYS A 374 -10.93 -26.11 14.56
CA LYS A 374 -10.45 -26.84 15.74
C LYS A 374 -11.07 -28.22 15.84
N GLU A 375 -12.39 -28.33 15.69
CA GLU A 375 -13.11 -29.61 15.70
C GLU A 375 -12.67 -30.53 14.55
N LEU A 376 -12.45 -29.96 13.36
CA LEU A 376 -11.94 -30.72 12.23
C LEU A 376 -10.53 -31.26 12.49
N CYS A 377 -9.65 -30.46 13.09
CA CYS A 377 -8.31 -30.91 13.48
C CYS A 377 -8.36 -32.04 14.53
N ARG A 378 -9.30 -31.95 15.49
CA ARG A 378 -9.57 -33.03 16.47
C ARG A 378 -10.02 -34.32 15.77
N GLN A 379 -10.95 -34.23 14.81
CA GLN A 379 -11.43 -35.38 14.02
C GLN A 379 -10.32 -36.03 13.19
N MET A 380 -9.36 -35.24 12.70
CA MET A 380 -8.17 -35.72 11.97
C MET A 380 -7.07 -36.27 12.90
N GLY A 381 -7.29 -36.37 14.21
CA GLY A 381 -6.30 -36.88 15.18
C GLY A 381 -5.14 -35.92 15.44
N ARG A 382 -5.30 -34.62 15.14
CA ARG A 382 -4.30 -33.57 15.35
C ARG A 382 -4.90 -32.41 16.15
N PRO A 383 -5.21 -32.60 17.43
CA PRO A 383 -5.85 -31.57 18.23
C PRO A 383 -4.98 -30.30 18.32
N VAL A 384 -5.63 -29.15 18.24
CA VAL A 384 -5.01 -27.82 18.36
C VAL A 384 -5.83 -26.97 19.33
N THR A 385 -5.21 -25.98 19.94
CA THR A 385 -5.91 -25.00 20.78
C THR A 385 -6.45 -23.83 19.95
N ALA A 386 -7.35 -23.04 20.53
CA ALA A 386 -7.86 -21.84 19.86
C ALA A 386 -6.74 -20.81 19.66
N GLU A 387 -5.85 -20.66 20.64
CA GLU A 387 -4.69 -19.76 20.61
C GLU A 387 -3.73 -20.14 19.49
N GLN A 388 -3.48 -21.44 19.28
CA GLN A 388 -2.64 -21.91 18.17
C GLN A 388 -3.25 -21.56 16.81
N LEU A 389 -4.58 -21.67 16.65
CA LEU A 389 -5.26 -21.27 15.42
C LEU A 389 -5.27 -19.75 15.23
N VAL A 390 -5.43 -18.96 16.30
CA VAL A 390 -5.33 -17.51 16.25
C VAL A 390 -3.91 -17.06 15.87
N GLN A 391 -2.87 -17.64 16.47
CA GLN A 391 -1.48 -17.39 16.09
C GLN A 391 -1.24 -17.71 14.60
N LYS A 392 -1.77 -18.84 14.12
CA LYS A 392 -1.69 -19.21 12.71
C LYS A 392 -2.40 -18.18 11.83
N LEU A 393 -3.61 -17.76 12.19
CA LEU A 393 -4.37 -16.71 11.50
C LEU A 393 -3.56 -15.41 11.44
N GLN A 394 -3.02 -14.94 12.56
CA GLN A 394 -2.20 -13.73 12.63
C GLN A 394 -0.94 -13.83 11.75
N SER A 395 -0.21 -14.95 11.82
CA SER A 395 1.00 -15.16 11.01
C SER A 395 0.73 -15.25 9.50
N SER A 396 -0.51 -15.60 9.12
CA SER A 396 -0.95 -15.65 7.73
C SER A 396 -1.43 -14.30 7.19
N TYR A 397 -1.65 -13.31 8.07
CA TYR A 397 -2.10 -12.00 7.67
C TYR A 397 -1.00 -11.27 6.89
N ARG A 398 -1.38 -10.71 5.75
CA ARG A 398 -0.50 -9.97 4.85
C ARG A 398 -1.17 -8.63 4.55
N PRO A 399 -0.60 -7.49 4.99
CA PRO A 399 -1.25 -6.19 4.80
C PRO A 399 -1.35 -5.80 3.32
N HIS A 400 -0.34 -6.14 2.51
CA HIS A 400 -0.26 -5.80 1.09
C HIS A 400 -1.30 -6.49 0.21
N VAL A 401 -1.92 -7.58 0.67
CA VAL A 401 -3.05 -8.25 0.00
C VAL A 401 -4.40 -7.87 0.60
N ASP A 402 -4.41 -7.17 1.74
CA ASP A 402 -5.62 -6.74 2.43
C ASP A 402 -6.15 -5.42 1.84
N ARG A 403 -6.63 -5.54 0.60
CA ARG A 403 -7.13 -4.44 -0.25
C ARG A 403 -8.65 -4.48 -0.39
N GLY A 404 -9.20 -3.45 -1.03
CA GLY A 404 -10.62 -3.40 -1.35
C GLY A 404 -11.50 -2.80 -0.24
N TRP A 405 -12.71 -2.48 -0.67
CA TRP A 405 -13.71 -1.75 0.11
C TRP A 405 -14.62 -2.70 0.88
N LEU A 406 -15.44 -2.15 1.78
CA LEU A 406 -16.38 -2.94 2.60
C LEU A 406 -17.21 -3.92 1.76
N ARG A 407 -17.68 -3.49 0.59
CA ARG A 407 -18.47 -4.33 -0.31
C ARG A 407 -17.70 -5.55 -0.84
N THR A 408 -16.47 -5.36 -1.33
CA THR A 408 -15.63 -6.46 -1.83
C THR A 408 -15.37 -7.47 -0.71
N ARG A 409 -15.13 -6.98 0.51
CA ARG A 409 -14.93 -7.83 1.69
C ARG A 409 -16.17 -8.64 2.05
N MET A 410 -17.35 -8.03 1.96
CA MET A 410 -18.62 -8.75 2.12
C MET A 410 -18.81 -9.83 1.04
N GLU A 411 -18.39 -9.56 -0.19
CA GLU A 411 -18.41 -10.55 -1.29
C GLU A 411 -17.41 -11.69 -1.05
N ASP A 412 -16.22 -11.41 -0.51
CA ASP A 412 -15.23 -12.42 -0.12
C ASP A 412 -15.78 -13.35 0.98
N ILE A 413 -16.36 -12.78 2.04
CA ILE A 413 -17.01 -13.56 3.12
C ILE A 413 -18.16 -14.43 2.56
N ARG A 414 -19.00 -13.87 1.67
CA ARG A 414 -20.09 -14.63 1.03
C ARG A 414 -19.58 -15.80 0.20
N ARG A 415 -18.52 -15.57 -0.57
CA ARG A 415 -17.87 -16.60 -1.40
C ARG A 415 -17.31 -17.71 -0.50
N ASP A 416 -16.71 -17.36 0.62
CA ASP A 416 -16.16 -18.32 1.57
C ASP A 416 -17.23 -19.19 2.22
N LEU A 417 -18.34 -18.59 2.66
CA LEU A 417 -19.49 -19.35 3.18
C LEU A 417 -20.07 -20.29 2.11
N THR A 418 -20.19 -19.83 0.86
CA THR A 418 -20.71 -20.63 -0.25
C THR A 418 -19.78 -21.79 -0.61
N ASP A 419 -18.46 -21.57 -0.60
CA ASP A 419 -17.45 -22.62 -0.82
C ASP A 419 -17.50 -23.67 0.30
N ILE A 420 -17.55 -23.23 1.56
CA ILE A 420 -17.71 -24.11 2.72
C ILE A 420 -18.98 -24.95 2.60
N ASP A 421 -20.12 -24.31 2.30
CA ASP A 421 -21.42 -24.98 2.17
C ASP A 421 -21.35 -26.09 1.11
N ARG A 422 -20.80 -25.77 -0.08
CA ARG A 422 -20.59 -26.70 -1.18
C ARG A 422 -19.73 -27.90 -0.78
N ILE A 423 -18.63 -27.69 -0.07
CA ILE A 423 -17.76 -28.79 0.41
C ILE A 423 -18.52 -29.63 1.44
N THR A 424 -19.31 -28.99 2.30
CA THR A 424 -20.00 -29.69 3.38
C THR A 424 -21.19 -30.53 2.89
N HIS A 425 -21.86 -30.10 1.82
CA HIS A 425 -23.00 -30.82 1.24
C HIS A 425 -22.61 -31.78 0.11
N LYS A 426 -21.32 -31.88 -0.25
CA LYS A 426 -20.83 -32.84 -1.24
C LYS A 426 -21.15 -34.28 -0.80
N PRO A 427 -21.92 -35.06 -1.60
CA PRO A 427 -22.27 -36.43 -1.25
C PRO A 427 -21.04 -37.35 -1.27
N GLY A 428 -20.96 -38.29 -0.33
CA GLY A 428 -19.88 -39.28 -0.22
C GLY A 428 -18.99 -39.13 1.02
N ILE A 429 -18.01 -40.02 1.17
CA ILE A 429 -17.01 -39.98 2.25
C ILE A 429 -15.98 -38.92 1.89
N ARG A 430 -15.75 -37.95 2.79
CA ARG A 430 -14.71 -36.93 2.60
C ARG A 430 -13.33 -37.52 2.83
N GLY A 431 -12.43 -37.33 1.87
CA GLY A 431 -11.04 -37.73 2.01
C GLY A 431 -10.26 -36.81 2.96
N VAL A 432 -9.04 -37.21 3.29
CA VAL A 432 -8.12 -36.39 4.10
C VAL A 432 -7.81 -35.05 3.42
N GLU A 433 -7.75 -35.02 2.09
CA GLU A 433 -7.53 -33.79 1.32
C GLU A 433 -8.73 -32.83 1.41
N ASP A 434 -9.96 -33.35 1.29
CA ASP A 434 -11.18 -32.56 1.47
C ASP A 434 -11.26 -31.95 2.88
N GLN A 435 -10.84 -32.70 3.91
CA GLN A 435 -10.79 -32.21 5.29
C GLN A 435 -9.72 -31.12 5.47
N ARG A 436 -8.54 -31.27 4.86
CA ARG A 436 -7.51 -30.22 4.90
C ARG A 436 -7.94 -28.96 4.17
N TYR A 437 -8.58 -29.11 3.02
CA TYR A 437 -9.13 -27.98 2.25
C TYR A 437 -10.20 -27.26 3.05
N LEU A 438 -11.16 -28.00 3.63
CA LEU A 438 -12.22 -27.43 4.49
C LEU A 438 -11.64 -26.68 5.71
N GLY A 439 -10.62 -27.24 6.36
CA GLY A 439 -9.93 -26.55 7.46
C GLY A 439 -9.24 -25.26 7.02
N SER A 440 -8.71 -25.22 5.81
CA SER A 440 -8.12 -24.03 5.22
C SER A 440 -9.20 -23.00 4.85
N SER A 441 -10.36 -23.43 4.35
CA SER A 441 -11.51 -22.54 4.07
C SER A 441 -12.05 -21.91 5.35
N TYR A 442 -12.12 -22.64 6.47
CA TYR A 442 -12.51 -22.06 7.77
C TYR A 442 -11.50 -21.00 8.26
N LEU A 443 -10.19 -21.25 8.12
CA LEU A 443 -9.18 -20.25 8.46
C LEU A 443 -9.25 -19.02 7.55
N ARG A 444 -9.55 -19.21 6.26
CA ARG A 444 -9.74 -18.12 5.29
C ARG A 444 -10.95 -17.26 5.65
N LEU A 445 -12.10 -17.88 5.93
CA LEU A 445 -13.31 -17.18 6.38
C LEU A 445 -13.05 -16.39 7.66
N ALA A 446 -12.37 -16.98 8.64
CA ALA A 446 -12.00 -16.29 9.87
C ALA A 446 -11.10 -15.07 9.60
N LEU A 447 -10.12 -15.20 8.71
CA LEU A 447 -9.23 -14.10 8.33
C LEU A 447 -9.99 -12.97 7.61
N ASP A 448 -10.92 -13.29 6.72
CA ASP A 448 -11.73 -12.30 5.99
C ASP A 448 -12.71 -11.57 6.92
N CYS A 449 -13.25 -12.25 7.94
CA CYS A 449 -14.00 -11.60 9.02
C CYS A 449 -13.11 -10.63 9.83
N VAL A 450 -11.90 -11.05 10.24
CA VAL A 450 -10.93 -10.21 10.97
C VAL A 450 -10.51 -9.00 10.14
N ARG A 451 -10.21 -9.19 8.85
CA ARG A 451 -9.90 -8.12 7.90
C ARG A 451 -11.03 -7.08 7.81
N THR A 452 -12.26 -7.55 7.67
CA THR A 452 -13.44 -6.68 7.63
C THR A 452 -13.64 -5.93 8.95
N ARG A 453 -13.43 -6.61 10.08
CA ARG A 453 -13.50 -6.03 11.42
C ARG A 453 -12.46 -4.92 11.61
N MET A 454 -11.22 -5.13 11.16
CA MET A 454 -10.16 -4.11 11.16
C MET A 454 -10.47 -2.94 10.24
N PHE A 455 -11.01 -3.20 9.04
CA PHE A 455 -11.43 -2.15 8.11
C PHE A 455 -12.47 -1.22 8.74
N ILE A 456 -13.45 -1.78 9.48
CA ILE A 456 -14.48 -1.00 10.18
C ILE A 456 -13.91 -0.24 11.37
N GLU A 457 -12.97 -0.82 12.12
CA GLU A 457 -12.35 -0.16 13.27
C GLU A 457 -11.49 1.03 12.86
N LEU A 458 -10.64 0.82 11.85
CA LEU A 458 -9.87 1.92 11.29
C LEU A 458 -10.82 2.93 10.64
N GLY A 459 -11.99 2.50 10.16
CA GLY A 459 -12.89 3.30 9.37
C GLY A 459 -12.24 3.78 8.07
N PRO A 460 -12.96 4.51 7.21
CA PRO A 460 -12.27 5.42 6.30
C PRO A 460 -11.63 6.51 7.20
N GLN A 461 -10.35 6.38 7.55
CA GLN A 461 -9.61 7.36 8.37
C GLN A 461 -9.50 8.77 7.78
N VAL A 462 -10.39 9.17 6.86
CA VAL A 462 -10.52 10.57 6.45
C VAL A 462 -11.96 11.04 6.23
N MET A 463 -12.83 10.81 7.21
CA MET A 463 -14.16 11.45 7.27
C MET A 463 -14.43 12.09 8.63
N LEU A 464 -13.61 13.07 9.03
CA LEU A 464 -14.04 14.19 9.87
C LEU A 464 -13.15 15.41 9.55
N PRO A 465 -13.71 16.58 9.23
CA PRO A 465 -12.96 17.83 9.27
C PRO A 465 -12.44 18.02 10.69
N LYS A 466 -11.15 18.35 10.84
CA LYS A 466 -10.76 19.17 12.00
C LYS A 466 -11.59 20.45 11.89
N GLN A 467 -12.60 20.59 12.74
CA GLN A 467 -13.19 21.90 12.96
C GLN A 467 -12.06 22.80 13.44
N ASP A 468 -11.72 23.80 12.63
CA ASP A 468 -10.94 24.94 13.07
C ASP A 468 -11.67 25.54 14.29
N GLN A 469 -11.13 25.29 15.48
CA GLN A 469 -11.38 26.19 16.60
C GLN A 469 -10.57 27.46 16.34
N THR A 470 -11.08 28.30 15.46
CA THR A 470 -10.75 29.72 15.46
C THR A 470 -11.28 30.27 16.78
N ARG A 471 -10.42 30.29 17.80
CA ARG A 471 -10.64 31.11 18.99
C ARG A 471 -10.67 32.57 18.52
N ASN A 472 -11.88 33.08 18.30
CA ASN A 472 -12.15 34.51 18.33
C ASN A 472 -11.75 35.04 19.72
N LEU A 473 -10.54 35.56 19.83
CA LEU A 473 -10.19 36.52 20.86
C LEU A 473 -10.48 37.90 20.30
N THR A 474 -11.74 38.31 20.44
CA THR A 474 -12.14 39.71 20.42
C THR A 474 -11.45 40.38 21.62
N MET A 475 -10.35 41.10 21.39
CA MET A 475 -9.88 42.08 22.37
C MET A 475 -10.58 43.41 22.08
N THR A 476 -11.62 43.66 22.86
CA THR A 476 -12.10 45.01 23.14
C THR A 476 -11.18 45.62 24.19
N MET A 477 -10.26 46.48 23.77
CA MET A 477 -10.10 47.87 24.25
C MET A 477 -9.05 48.58 23.41
#